data_AF-A0A2T0LVU3-F1
#
_entry.id   AF-A0A2T0LVU3-F1
#
_cell.length_a   1.000
_cell.length_b   1.000
_cell.length_c   1.000
_cell.angle_alpha   90.00
_cell.angle_beta   90.00
_cell.angle_gamma   90.00
#
_symmetry.space_group_name_H-M   'P 1'
#
loop_
_entity.id
_entity.type
_entity.pdbx_description
1 polymer ?
#
loop_
_entity_poly.entity_id
_entity_poly.type
_entity_poly.pdbx_seq_one_letter_code
_entity_poly.pdbx_strand_id
1 'polypeptide(L)'
;MTDVRGLADGTLLHTSDTGRIYKMVGGAPVWQATCNDNICSGTPRPTTQGVINAGPATPRNATSAIDQRGRIYIFVGGFPAWQDSCAAPVTCGTPVKVSDWSIDARDHMNQIPADGNLVQAKDGSTDLPVSMTLGGALVPFANPQEVIDVGQGADWASRVVAISAGSYNRMGFVPSDGTLVQGTAGGASTAVAMYLGGAKIPFASPQEVIDVGYGAGWASKVRAIPSRHFNTLPTVPYDGTLLQGANGSTPVAAMIGLARVDFGSSQEVIDAGFGTDWGSKVRAIPERVFNSLPTRIMDGTRLKNGTSTSQAVVVGGAKMPFTSLEELNGAGYGDRPVWTIPTRTWDALPTKIADGTRIKNAGSSAQAAIIGGAKMPFTSIDELKAAGYDNRPLQVVPTRVWDALPNDIGDGVRIGKAGDTAQGAVVGGAKMPFISMEELESAGYADDPLHILPVRVWDALPTRIGDGTRLVKAGTTSEAAIVGGAKVEFHTMEELIASGYKDKPRQIIPVRVWDALTKQIGDGTRLVKAGTTSEAAIVGGAKVEFHTMEELIASGYKDKPRQIIPVRVWDALTEQIGDGTYVKSPDSASVWLINGGRRTEEQQHSNVQVIPTRVLNAIPLS
;
A
#
# COMPACT_ATOMS: atom_id res chain seq x y z
N MET A 1 7.89 -51.63 -41.52
CA MET A 1 6.69 -51.44 -40.68
C MET A 1 5.94 -50.21 -41.20
N THR A 2 4.59 -50.20 -41.17
CA THR A 2 3.78 -49.08 -41.69
C THR A 2 3.06 -48.26 -40.61
N ASP A 3 2.98 -48.75 -39.37
CA ASP A 3 2.45 -48.01 -38.20
C ASP A 3 3.19 -48.49 -36.93
N VAL A 4 3.42 -47.58 -35.98
CA VAL A 4 4.02 -47.85 -34.66
C VAL A 4 2.98 -48.03 -33.55
N ARG A 5 1.69 -47.77 -33.83
CA ARG A 5 0.62 -47.95 -32.84
C ARG A 5 0.49 -49.42 -32.43
N GLY A 6 0.33 -49.65 -31.12
CA GLY A 6 0.18 -51.00 -30.55
C GLY A 6 1.48 -51.77 -30.32
N LEU A 7 2.64 -51.19 -30.64
CA LEU A 7 3.92 -51.78 -30.25
C LEU A 7 4.11 -51.75 -28.74
N ALA A 8 4.72 -52.81 -28.21
CA ALA A 8 5.05 -52.92 -26.79
C ALA A 8 6.16 -51.94 -26.40
N ASP A 9 6.11 -51.47 -25.17
CA ASP A 9 7.15 -50.64 -24.58
C ASP A 9 8.51 -51.36 -24.59
N GLY A 10 9.58 -50.62 -24.87
CA GLY A 10 10.92 -51.16 -25.08
C GLY A 10 11.21 -51.64 -26.50
N THR A 11 10.22 -51.75 -27.39
CA THR A 11 10.44 -52.11 -28.80
C THR A 11 11.38 -51.10 -29.47
N LEU A 12 12.46 -51.60 -30.08
CA LEU A 12 13.40 -50.80 -30.85
C LEU A 12 12.97 -50.69 -32.32
N LEU A 13 13.10 -49.50 -32.87
CA LEU A 13 12.80 -49.16 -34.25
C LEU A 13 14.02 -48.53 -34.89
N HIS A 14 14.34 -48.91 -36.12
CA HIS A 14 15.42 -48.31 -36.90
C HIS A 14 14.85 -47.71 -38.17
N THR A 15 15.04 -46.41 -38.34
CA THR A 15 14.61 -45.67 -39.52
C THR A 15 15.61 -45.85 -40.65
N SER A 16 15.21 -46.46 -41.76
CA SER A 16 16.13 -46.74 -42.88
C SER A 16 16.54 -45.48 -43.65
N ASP A 17 15.77 -44.41 -43.54
CA ASP A 17 15.92 -43.13 -44.23
C ASP A 17 16.79 -42.12 -43.45
N THR A 18 16.71 -42.09 -42.12
CA THR A 18 17.51 -41.16 -41.29
C THR A 18 18.59 -41.84 -40.45
N GLY A 19 18.59 -43.18 -40.38
CA GLY A 19 19.53 -43.96 -39.56
C GLY A 19 19.31 -43.82 -38.05
N ARG A 20 18.21 -43.20 -37.62
CA ARG A 20 17.89 -42.98 -36.21
C ARG A 20 17.27 -44.23 -35.59
N ILE A 21 17.60 -44.47 -34.32
CA ILE A 21 17.01 -45.52 -33.50
C ILE A 21 16.00 -44.91 -32.54
N TYR A 22 14.78 -45.41 -32.56
CA TYR A 22 13.71 -45.04 -31.64
C TYR A 22 13.38 -46.21 -30.72
N LYS A 23 12.89 -45.89 -29.53
CA LYS A 23 12.37 -46.87 -28.59
C LYS A 23 10.96 -46.49 -28.16
N MET A 24 10.06 -47.47 -28.16
CA MET A 24 8.69 -47.25 -27.75
C MET A 24 8.59 -47.05 -26.23
N VAL A 25 7.97 -45.95 -25.81
CA VAL A 25 7.68 -45.61 -24.40
C VAL A 25 6.23 -45.17 -24.31
N GLY A 26 5.41 -45.93 -23.59
CA GLY A 26 3.99 -45.65 -23.47
C GLY A 26 3.24 -45.54 -24.79
N GLY A 27 3.75 -46.18 -25.86
CA GLY A 27 3.23 -46.07 -27.23
C GLY A 27 3.80 -44.94 -28.09
N ALA A 28 4.65 -44.06 -27.56
CA ALA A 28 5.35 -43.04 -28.35
C ALA A 28 6.77 -43.48 -28.74
N PRO A 29 7.22 -43.20 -29.98
CA PRO A 29 8.59 -43.51 -30.41
C PRO A 29 9.56 -42.41 -29.92
N VAL A 30 10.34 -42.70 -28.89
CA VAL A 30 11.33 -41.78 -28.33
C VAL A 30 12.70 -42.02 -28.99
N TRP A 31 13.29 -40.99 -29.58
CA TRP A 31 14.60 -41.06 -30.21
C TRP A 31 15.68 -41.36 -29.17
N GLN A 32 16.59 -42.28 -29.49
CA GLN A 32 17.75 -42.61 -28.68
C GLN A 32 18.97 -41.92 -29.29
N ALA A 33 19.46 -40.86 -28.64
CA ALA A 33 20.63 -40.10 -29.10
C ALA A 33 21.93 -40.89 -28.92
N THR A 34 21.91 -41.91 -28.05
CA THR A 34 23.02 -42.84 -27.83
C THR A 34 22.50 -44.26 -27.63
N CYS A 35 23.36 -45.24 -27.92
CA CYS A 35 23.11 -46.66 -27.70
C CYS A 35 23.96 -47.27 -26.56
N ASN A 36 24.64 -46.42 -25.79
CA ASN A 36 25.40 -46.84 -24.61
C ASN A 36 24.49 -47.43 -23.52
N ASP A 37 25.07 -48.03 -22.49
CA ASP A 37 24.37 -48.56 -21.30
C ASP A 37 23.25 -49.57 -21.59
N ASN A 38 23.40 -50.31 -22.71
CA ASN A 38 22.42 -51.24 -23.22
C ASN A 38 21.07 -50.58 -23.57
N ILE A 39 21.05 -49.28 -23.88
CA ILE A 39 19.82 -48.61 -24.34
C ILE A 39 19.33 -49.25 -25.64
N CYS A 40 20.20 -49.55 -26.59
CA CYS A 40 19.78 -50.18 -27.85
C CYS A 40 19.86 -51.70 -27.82
N SER A 41 19.75 -52.33 -26.63
CA SER A 41 19.79 -53.80 -26.53
C SER A 41 18.54 -54.43 -27.16
N GLY A 42 18.75 -55.24 -28.20
CA GLY A 42 17.70 -55.95 -28.93
C GLY A 42 17.78 -55.71 -30.43
N THR A 43 17.03 -56.49 -31.21
CA THR A 43 17.01 -56.35 -32.68
C THR A 43 16.01 -55.25 -33.08
N PRO A 44 16.47 -54.13 -33.67
CA PRO A 44 15.56 -53.08 -34.11
C PRO A 44 14.68 -53.54 -35.27
N ARG A 45 13.41 -53.10 -35.29
CA ARG A 45 12.51 -53.33 -36.42
C ARG A 45 12.69 -52.21 -37.46
N PRO A 46 12.85 -52.52 -38.76
CA PRO A 46 12.99 -51.49 -39.79
C PRO A 46 11.68 -50.72 -40.03
N THR A 47 11.81 -49.40 -40.11
CA THR A 47 10.72 -48.44 -40.37
C THR A 47 11.26 -47.20 -41.10
N THR A 48 10.44 -46.16 -41.28
CA THR A 48 10.85 -44.86 -41.84
C THR A 48 10.50 -43.71 -40.90
N GLN A 49 11.15 -42.55 -41.08
CA GLN A 49 10.86 -41.36 -40.28
C GLN A 49 9.41 -40.90 -40.44
N GLY A 50 8.84 -41.04 -41.64
CA GLY A 50 7.43 -40.73 -41.89
C GLY A 50 6.47 -41.55 -41.00
N VAL A 51 6.80 -42.82 -40.75
CA VAL A 51 6.00 -43.69 -39.86
C VAL A 51 6.18 -43.31 -38.39
N ILE A 52 7.38 -42.88 -37.98
CA ILE A 52 7.64 -42.35 -36.63
C ILE A 52 6.80 -41.09 -36.38
N ASN A 53 6.85 -40.14 -37.32
CA ASN A 53 6.13 -38.86 -37.21
C ASN A 53 4.60 -39.04 -37.23
N ALA A 54 4.09 -40.10 -37.87
CA ALA A 54 2.67 -40.44 -37.89
C ALA A 54 2.19 -41.17 -36.61
N GLY A 55 3.13 -41.60 -35.76
CA GLY A 55 2.86 -42.27 -34.49
C GLY A 55 2.34 -41.34 -33.39
N PRO A 56 2.03 -41.87 -32.20
CA PRO A 56 1.67 -41.06 -31.05
C PRO A 56 2.76 -40.04 -30.70
N ALA A 57 2.36 -38.78 -30.55
CA ALA A 57 3.29 -37.69 -30.30
C ALA A 57 3.94 -37.76 -28.91
N THR A 58 3.25 -38.32 -27.91
CA THR A 58 3.71 -38.37 -26.52
C THR A 58 3.36 -39.68 -25.81
N PRO A 59 4.16 -40.12 -24.82
CA PRO A 59 3.86 -41.27 -23.99
C PRO A 59 2.50 -41.15 -23.28
N ARG A 60 1.82 -42.29 -23.12
CA ARG A 60 0.57 -42.38 -22.36
C ARG A 60 0.79 -42.17 -20.86
N ASN A 61 -0.26 -41.75 -20.18
CA ASN A 61 -0.29 -41.59 -18.72
C ASN A 61 0.13 -42.87 -18.00
N ALA A 62 0.76 -42.71 -16.82
CA ALA A 62 1.21 -43.78 -15.93
C ALA A 62 2.27 -44.73 -16.52
N THR A 63 2.78 -44.46 -17.72
CA THR A 63 3.94 -45.17 -18.26
C THR A 63 5.22 -44.59 -17.65
N SER A 64 6.30 -45.37 -17.63
CA SER A 64 7.55 -44.95 -16.98
C SER A 64 8.78 -45.15 -17.86
N ALA A 65 9.76 -44.27 -17.67
CA ALA A 65 11.07 -44.34 -18.30
C ALA A 65 12.18 -44.11 -17.27
N ILE A 66 13.36 -44.65 -17.54
CA ILE A 66 14.57 -44.40 -16.75
C ILE A 66 15.67 -43.89 -17.68
N ASP A 67 16.31 -42.79 -17.30
CA ASP A 67 17.43 -42.24 -18.06
C ASP A 67 18.77 -42.88 -17.65
N GLN A 68 19.85 -42.52 -18.35
CA GLN A 68 21.21 -43.00 -18.07
C GLN A 68 21.74 -42.58 -16.70
N ARG A 69 21.13 -41.55 -16.08
CA ARG A 69 21.47 -41.04 -14.76
C ARG A 69 20.73 -41.81 -13.66
N GLY A 70 19.92 -42.80 -14.03
CA GLY A 70 19.10 -43.59 -13.11
C GLY A 70 17.86 -42.85 -12.61
N ARG A 71 17.51 -41.69 -13.18
CA ARG A 71 16.31 -40.95 -12.81
C ARG A 71 15.10 -41.60 -13.45
N ILE A 72 14.09 -41.91 -12.64
CA ILE A 72 12.85 -42.54 -13.09
C ILE A 72 11.79 -41.47 -13.29
N TYR A 73 11.04 -41.57 -14.38
CA TYR A 73 9.98 -40.65 -14.76
C TYR A 73 8.68 -41.42 -14.91
N ILE A 74 7.58 -40.82 -14.47
CA ILE A 74 6.22 -41.24 -14.81
C ILE A 74 5.62 -40.16 -15.72
N PHE A 75 4.98 -40.58 -16.81
CA PHE A 75 4.38 -39.65 -17.75
C PHE A 75 2.97 -39.25 -17.32
N VAL A 76 2.71 -37.93 -17.32
CA VAL A 76 1.38 -37.33 -17.07
C VAL A 76 1.10 -36.34 -18.18
N GLY A 77 0.08 -36.59 -19.00
CA GLY A 77 -0.24 -35.76 -20.16
C GLY A 77 0.94 -35.57 -21.09
N GLY A 78 1.77 -36.62 -21.27
CA GLY A 78 3.00 -36.58 -22.07
C GLY A 78 4.21 -35.91 -21.41
N PHE A 79 4.08 -35.33 -20.22
CA PHE A 79 5.18 -34.71 -19.48
C PHE A 79 5.94 -35.74 -18.61
N PRO A 80 7.28 -35.79 -18.66
CA PRO A 80 8.09 -36.68 -17.83
C PRO A 80 8.21 -36.12 -16.40
N ALA A 81 7.33 -36.56 -15.49
CA ALA A 81 7.42 -36.18 -14.07
C ALA A 81 8.50 -37.02 -13.38
N TRP A 82 9.58 -36.37 -12.91
CA TRP A 82 10.67 -37.06 -12.22
C TRP A 82 10.22 -37.56 -10.84
N GLN A 83 10.32 -38.87 -10.60
CA GLN A 83 10.01 -39.52 -9.34
C GLN A 83 11.23 -39.58 -8.42
N ASP A 84 11.11 -39.02 -7.22
CA ASP A 84 12.09 -39.15 -6.14
C ASP A 84 11.88 -40.42 -5.29
N SER A 85 10.75 -41.10 -5.47
CA SER A 85 10.46 -42.40 -4.87
C SER A 85 9.58 -43.25 -5.78
N CYS A 86 9.82 -44.56 -5.76
CA CYS A 86 9.01 -45.60 -6.40
C CYS A 86 8.40 -46.56 -5.36
N ALA A 87 8.32 -46.12 -4.10
CA ALA A 87 7.67 -46.85 -3.04
C ALA A 87 6.15 -46.67 -3.13
N ALA A 88 5.41 -47.69 -2.70
CA ALA A 88 3.96 -47.64 -2.63
C ALA A 88 3.49 -46.34 -1.95
N PRO A 89 2.50 -45.63 -2.54
CA PRO A 89 1.57 -46.07 -3.57
C PRO A 89 2.06 -45.81 -5.00
N VAL A 90 3.22 -45.16 -5.18
CA VAL A 90 3.80 -44.92 -6.49
C VAL A 90 4.44 -46.22 -6.95
N THR A 91 3.89 -46.82 -8.00
CA THR A 91 4.53 -47.95 -8.68
C THR A 91 5.16 -47.46 -9.97
N CYS A 92 6.49 -47.51 -10.03
CA CYS A 92 7.23 -47.15 -11.24
C CYS A 92 7.24 -48.28 -12.28
N GLY A 93 6.64 -49.44 -11.99
CA GLY A 93 6.61 -50.60 -12.89
C GLY A 93 8.01 -51.04 -13.34
N THR A 94 8.15 -51.33 -14.64
CA THR A 94 9.43 -51.64 -15.29
C THR A 94 9.78 -50.51 -16.26
N PRO A 95 10.50 -49.45 -15.81
CA PRO A 95 10.75 -48.28 -16.63
C PRO A 95 11.52 -48.61 -17.90
N VAL A 96 11.11 -48.02 -19.03
CA VAL A 96 11.84 -48.16 -20.29
C VAL A 96 13.13 -47.35 -20.23
N LYS A 97 14.28 -48.01 -20.44
CA LYS A 97 15.58 -47.32 -20.54
C LYS A 97 15.62 -46.41 -21.77
N VAL A 98 15.91 -45.12 -21.58
CA VAL A 98 16.09 -44.14 -22.66
C VAL A 98 17.37 -43.33 -22.46
N SER A 99 17.85 -42.67 -23.52
CA SER A 99 18.96 -41.71 -23.38
C SER A 99 18.55 -40.49 -22.57
N ASP A 100 19.49 -39.93 -21.80
CA ASP A 100 19.26 -38.75 -20.99
C ASP A 100 18.90 -37.51 -21.84
N TRP A 101 19.53 -37.38 -23.01
CA TRP A 101 19.20 -36.39 -24.02
C TRP A 101 17.72 -36.44 -24.43
N SER A 102 17.11 -37.62 -24.55
CA SER A 102 15.69 -37.75 -24.95
C SER A 102 14.77 -37.06 -23.95
N ILE A 103 15.08 -37.21 -22.66
CA ILE A 103 14.35 -36.55 -21.58
C ILE A 103 14.63 -35.04 -21.64
N ASP A 104 15.90 -34.64 -21.62
CA ASP A 104 16.29 -33.23 -21.51
C ASP A 104 15.81 -32.39 -22.73
N ALA A 105 15.87 -32.97 -23.93
CA ALA A 105 15.38 -32.35 -25.17
C ALA A 105 13.86 -32.48 -25.38
N ARG A 106 13.17 -33.25 -24.52
CA ARG A 106 11.74 -33.54 -24.61
C ARG A 106 11.34 -34.16 -25.96
N ASP A 107 12.13 -35.10 -26.46
CA ASP A 107 11.85 -35.79 -27.72
C ASP A 107 10.58 -36.64 -27.58
N HIS A 108 9.55 -36.32 -28.39
CA HIS A 108 8.22 -36.90 -28.26
C HIS A 108 7.65 -36.78 -26.83
N MET A 109 7.91 -35.67 -26.14
CA MET A 109 7.40 -35.40 -24.79
C MET A 109 6.91 -33.96 -24.70
N ASN A 110 5.97 -33.71 -23.79
CA ASN A 110 5.54 -32.34 -23.52
C ASN A 110 6.48 -31.65 -22.52
N GLN A 111 6.72 -30.36 -22.72
CA GLN A 111 7.47 -29.53 -21.78
C GLN A 111 6.73 -29.31 -20.46
N ILE A 112 5.40 -29.28 -20.52
CA ILE A 112 4.47 -29.17 -19.40
C ILE A 112 3.37 -30.22 -19.59
N PRO A 113 2.73 -30.72 -18.52
CA PRO A 113 1.65 -31.69 -18.68
C PRO A 113 0.49 -31.08 -19.47
N ALA A 114 -0.03 -31.84 -20.44
CA ALA A 114 -1.27 -31.47 -21.11
C ALA A 114 -2.43 -31.34 -20.10
N ASP A 115 -3.40 -30.48 -20.38
CA ASP A 115 -4.54 -30.25 -19.48
C ASP A 115 -5.42 -31.49 -19.29
N GLY A 116 -6.11 -31.56 -18.16
CA GLY A 116 -7.18 -32.52 -17.88
C GLY A 116 -6.72 -33.90 -17.43
N ASN A 117 -5.42 -34.09 -17.16
CA ASN A 117 -4.89 -35.35 -16.63
C ASN A 117 -4.97 -35.34 -15.11
N LEU A 118 -5.40 -36.46 -14.52
CA LEU A 118 -5.59 -36.58 -13.07
C LEU A 118 -4.33 -37.16 -12.42
N VAL A 119 -3.89 -36.54 -11.33
CA VAL A 119 -2.73 -36.97 -10.55
C VAL A 119 -3.04 -37.00 -9.07
N GLN A 120 -2.37 -37.89 -8.36
CA GLN A 120 -2.40 -37.95 -6.89
C GLN A 120 -1.04 -38.40 -6.37
N ALA A 121 -0.71 -38.00 -5.15
CA ALA A 121 0.50 -38.45 -4.45
C ALA A 121 0.18 -38.77 -2.98
N LYS A 122 1.10 -39.44 -2.30
CA LYS A 122 1.11 -39.59 -0.84
C LYS A 122 2.27 -38.86 -0.22
N ASP A 123 2.00 -38.19 0.90
CA ASP A 123 3.01 -37.68 1.82
C ASP A 123 2.97 -38.53 3.11
N GLY A 124 3.95 -39.43 3.24
CA GLY A 124 3.92 -40.48 4.26
C GLY A 124 2.67 -41.37 4.14
N SER A 125 1.83 -41.38 5.18
CA SER A 125 0.56 -42.12 5.21
C SER A 125 -0.65 -41.31 4.71
N THR A 126 -0.46 -40.04 4.36
CA THR A 126 -1.55 -39.13 4.00
C THR A 126 -1.66 -39.00 2.49
N ASP A 127 -2.85 -39.25 1.95
CA ASP A 127 -3.15 -38.94 0.55
C ASP A 127 -3.19 -37.43 0.36
N LEU A 128 -2.40 -36.93 -0.59
CA LEU A 128 -2.62 -35.58 -1.11
C LEU A 128 -3.92 -35.57 -1.94
N PRO A 129 -4.56 -34.40 -2.08
CA PRO A 129 -5.74 -34.28 -2.91
C PRO A 129 -5.49 -34.77 -4.34
N VAL A 130 -6.49 -35.40 -4.95
CA VAL A 130 -6.50 -35.59 -6.41
C VAL A 130 -6.46 -34.20 -7.04
N SER A 131 -5.62 -34.02 -8.05
CA SER A 131 -5.52 -32.80 -8.83
C SER A 131 -5.70 -33.10 -10.31
N MET A 132 -6.16 -32.10 -11.06
CA MET A 132 -6.02 -32.12 -12.52
C MET A 132 -4.87 -31.22 -12.96
N THR A 133 -4.25 -31.57 -14.07
CA THR A 133 -3.29 -30.71 -14.75
C THR A 133 -4.02 -29.61 -15.52
N LEU A 134 -3.52 -28.38 -15.42
CA LEU A 134 -4.07 -27.21 -16.07
C LEU A 134 -2.98 -26.18 -16.31
N GLY A 135 -2.75 -25.79 -17.57
CA GLY A 135 -1.75 -24.80 -17.93
C GLY A 135 -0.34 -25.16 -17.46
N GLY A 136 -0.06 -26.46 -17.31
CA GLY A 136 1.19 -26.99 -16.77
C GLY A 136 1.29 -27.14 -15.25
N ALA A 137 0.28 -26.69 -14.49
CA ALA A 137 0.23 -26.77 -13.03
C ALA A 137 -0.89 -27.69 -12.55
N LEU A 138 -1.05 -27.81 -11.22
CA LEU A 138 -2.07 -28.62 -10.58
C LEU A 138 -3.21 -27.79 -10.01
N VAL A 139 -4.45 -28.22 -10.25
CA VAL A 139 -5.65 -27.73 -9.57
C VAL A 139 -6.23 -28.84 -8.70
N PRO A 140 -6.16 -28.72 -7.36
CA PRO A 140 -6.65 -29.74 -6.47
C PRO A 140 -8.18 -29.79 -6.41
N PHE A 141 -8.72 -30.97 -6.11
CA PHE A 141 -10.12 -31.21 -5.77
C PHE A 141 -10.25 -31.48 -4.26
N ALA A 142 -11.26 -30.91 -3.61
CA ALA A 142 -11.53 -31.14 -2.20
C ALA A 142 -12.32 -32.44 -1.97
N ASN A 143 -13.04 -32.92 -2.98
CA ASN A 143 -13.81 -34.15 -2.90
C ASN A 143 -14.09 -34.74 -4.30
N PRO A 144 -14.53 -36.02 -4.38
CA PRO A 144 -14.87 -36.68 -5.64
C PRO A 144 -15.94 -35.98 -6.48
N GLN A 145 -16.90 -35.29 -5.86
CA GLN A 145 -17.98 -34.64 -6.61
C GLN A 145 -17.44 -33.51 -7.49
N GLU A 146 -16.44 -32.78 -7.02
CA GLU A 146 -15.82 -31.73 -7.84
C GLU A 146 -15.10 -32.28 -9.07
N VAL A 147 -14.55 -33.49 -8.99
CA VAL A 147 -13.93 -34.17 -10.15
C VAL A 147 -14.99 -34.43 -11.21
N ILE A 148 -16.16 -34.89 -10.79
CA ILE A 148 -17.31 -35.15 -11.66
C ILE A 148 -17.85 -33.84 -12.24
N ASP A 149 -18.00 -32.80 -11.42
CA ASP A 149 -18.55 -31.50 -11.80
C ASP A 149 -17.69 -30.74 -12.82
N VAL A 150 -16.39 -31.00 -12.87
CA VAL A 150 -15.50 -30.46 -13.92
C VAL A 150 -15.45 -31.34 -15.19
N GLY A 151 -16.32 -32.35 -15.28
CA GLY A 151 -16.51 -33.15 -16.48
C GLY A 151 -15.55 -34.32 -16.64
N GLN A 152 -14.91 -34.79 -15.56
CA GLN A 152 -14.01 -35.96 -15.62
C GLN A 152 -14.76 -37.31 -15.57
N GLY A 153 -16.10 -37.30 -15.56
CA GLY A 153 -16.90 -38.53 -15.57
C GLY A 153 -16.82 -39.30 -14.24
N ALA A 154 -17.65 -40.35 -14.11
CA ALA A 154 -17.73 -41.16 -12.89
C ALA A 154 -16.57 -42.18 -12.76
N ASP A 155 -15.91 -42.50 -13.87
CA ASP A 155 -14.78 -43.43 -13.96
C ASP A 155 -13.43 -42.78 -13.65
N TRP A 156 -13.42 -41.50 -13.26
CA TRP A 156 -12.24 -40.67 -13.04
C TRP A 156 -11.15 -41.35 -12.19
N ALA A 157 -11.54 -42.12 -11.17
CA ALA A 157 -10.61 -42.76 -10.24
C ALA A 157 -9.64 -43.73 -10.95
N SER A 158 -10.11 -44.39 -12.02
CA SER A 158 -9.27 -45.30 -12.83
C SER A 158 -8.23 -44.58 -13.70
N ARG A 159 -8.36 -43.26 -13.88
CA ARG A 159 -7.49 -42.43 -14.71
C ARG A 159 -6.46 -41.63 -13.90
N VAL A 160 -6.49 -41.74 -12.57
CA VAL A 160 -5.56 -41.06 -11.67
C VAL A 160 -4.16 -41.67 -11.81
N VAL A 161 -3.18 -40.83 -12.12
CA VAL A 161 -1.76 -41.22 -12.13
C VAL A 161 -1.16 -40.98 -10.75
N ALA A 162 -0.71 -42.04 -10.10
CA ALA A 162 0.04 -41.95 -8.86
C ALA A 162 1.48 -41.48 -9.14
N ILE A 163 1.88 -40.39 -8.50
CA ILE A 163 3.23 -39.82 -8.55
C ILE A 163 3.74 -39.55 -7.14
N SER A 164 5.03 -39.28 -7.01
CA SER A 164 5.61 -38.95 -5.71
C SER A 164 5.22 -37.55 -5.24
N ALA A 165 5.20 -37.31 -3.92
CA ALA A 165 4.89 -36.00 -3.36
C ALA A 165 5.87 -34.91 -3.84
N GLY A 166 7.16 -35.24 -3.96
CA GLY A 166 8.14 -34.33 -4.55
C GLY A 166 7.83 -33.98 -6.01
N SER A 167 7.35 -34.94 -6.81
CA SER A 167 6.87 -34.68 -8.18
C SER A 167 5.65 -33.77 -8.19
N TYR A 168 4.67 -34.07 -7.35
CA TYR A 168 3.41 -33.35 -7.23
C TYR A 168 3.65 -31.88 -6.88
N ASN A 169 4.46 -31.62 -5.86
CA ASN A 169 4.79 -30.26 -5.43
C ASN A 169 5.63 -29.48 -6.46
N ARG A 170 6.51 -30.16 -7.21
CA ARG A 170 7.33 -29.53 -8.27
C ARG A 170 6.54 -29.07 -9.49
N MET A 171 5.42 -29.71 -9.81
CA MET A 171 4.55 -29.22 -10.89
C MET A 171 3.89 -27.88 -10.53
N GLY A 172 3.79 -27.55 -9.23
CA GLY A 172 3.23 -26.29 -8.77
C GLY A 172 1.71 -26.19 -8.93
N PHE A 173 1.15 -25.06 -8.46
CA PHE A 173 -0.31 -24.85 -8.36
C PHE A 173 -0.79 -23.57 -9.05
N VAL A 174 0.09 -22.92 -9.83
CA VAL A 174 -0.23 -21.70 -10.56
C VAL A 174 -0.16 -22.00 -12.05
N PRO A 175 -1.31 -22.13 -12.74
CA PRO A 175 -1.34 -22.30 -14.18
C PRO A 175 -0.61 -21.18 -14.91
N SER A 176 -0.06 -21.50 -16.08
CA SER A 176 0.59 -20.51 -16.94
C SER A 176 -0.35 -19.38 -17.36
N ASP A 177 0.23 -18.19 -17.52
CA ASP A 177 -0.48 -17.01 -18.00
C ASP A 177 -1.14 -17.27 -19.35
N GLY A 178 -2.40 -16.87 -19.46
CA GLY A 178 -3.24 -17.08 -20.62
C GLY A 178 -4.07 -18.38 -20.58
N THR A 179 -4.02 -19.14 -19.50
CA THR A 179 -4.89 -20.31 -19.34
C THR A 179 -6.34 -19.87 -19.11
N LEU A 180 -7.26 -20.25 -20.00
CA LEU A 180 -8.69 -19.95 -19.89
C LEU A 180 -9.41 -20.95 -18.99
N VAL A 181 -10.18 -20.44 -18.03
CA VAL A 181 -10.90 -21.25 -17.06
C VAL A 181 -12.30 -20.76 -16.78
N GLN A 182 -13.12 -21.67 -16.27
CA GLN A 182 -14.45 -21.39 -15.75
C GLN A 182 -14.69 -22.28 -14.52
N GLY A 183 -15.17 -21.69 -13.43
CA GLY A 183 -15.59 -22.44 -12.25
C GLY A 183 -16.86 -23.23 -12.54
N THR A 184 -16.91 -24.53 -12.22
CA THR A 184 -18.11 -25.37 -12.33
C THR A 184 -18.44 -26.03 -11.00
N ALA A 185 -19.75 -26.13 -10.72
CA ALA A 185 -20.31 -26.88 -9.59
C ALA A 185 -21.78 -27.22 -9.88
N GLY A 186 -22.16 -28.50 -9.74
CA GLY A 186 -23.56 -28.93 -9.92
C GLY A 186 -24.20 -28.54 -11.25
N GLY A 187 -23.42 -28.47 -12.33
CA GLY A 187 -23.88 -28.05 -13.67
C GLY A 187 -23.98 -26.53 -13.89
N ALA A 188 -23.82 -25.72 -12.84
CA ALA A 188 -23.69 -24.26 -12.97
C ALA A 188 -22.24 -23.87 -13.27
N SER A 189 -22.04 -22.79 -14.02
CA SER A 189 -20.72 -22.27 -14.38
C SER A 189 -20.57 -20.78 -14.05
N THR A 190 -19.39 -20.37 -13.61
CA THR A 190 -19.04 -18.95 -13.39
C THR A 190 -18.82 -18.22 -14.72
N ALA A 191 -18.50 -16.92 -14.69
CA ALA A 191 -17.91 -16.27 -15.86
C ALA A 191 -16.55 -16.91 -16.22
N VAL A 192 -16.19 -16.85 -17.50
CA VAL A 192 -14.86 -17.27 -17.98
C VAL A 192 -13.84 -16.26 -17.48
N ALA A 193 -12.66 -16.74 -17.11
CA ALA A 193 -11.51 -15.92 -16.75
C ALA A 193 -10.24 -16.47 -17.38
N MET A 194 -9.20 -15.65 -17.47
CA MET A 194 -7.85 -16.14 -17.74
C MET A 194 -6.97 -16.04 -16.50
N TYR A 195 -6.00 -16.94 -16.38
CA TYR A 195 -4.89 -16.76 -15.45
C TYR A 195 -3.92 -15.71 -15.96
N LEU A 196 -3.51 -14.80 -15.10
CA LEU A 196 -2.45 -13.82 -15.37
C LEU A 196 -1.75 -13.46 -14.06
N GLY A 197 -0.44 -13.68 -13.99
CA GLY A 197 0.36 -13.40 -12.80
C GLY A 197 -0.22 -14.07 -11.55
N GLY A 198 -0.74 -15.29 -11.69
CA GLY A 198 -1.41 -16.05 -10.62
C GLY A 198 -2.80 -15.58 -10.21
N ALA A 199 -3.33 -14.52 -10.83
CA ALA A 199 -4.68 -14.00 -10.59
C ALA A 199 -5.66 -14.46 -11.68
N LYS A 200 -6.96 -14.45 -11.34
CA LYS A 200 -8.04 -14.55 -12.32
C LYS A 200 -8.37 -13.18 -12.89
N ILE A 201 -8.43 -13.10 -14.21
CA ILE A 201 -8.90 -11.94 -14.96
C ILE A 201 -10.23 -12.31 -15.61
N PRO A 202 -11.37 -11.90 -15.04
CA PRO A 202 -12.67 -12.29 -15.55
C PRO A 202 -12.99 -11.59 -16.88
N PHE A 203 -13.79 -12.25 -17.72
CA PHE A 203 -14.40 -11.67 -18.91
C PHE A 203 -15.89 -11.44 -18.67
N ALA A 204 -16.39 -10.26 -19.03
CA ALA A 204 -17.81 -9.90 -18.96
C ALA A 204 -18.59 -10.39 -20.18
N SER A 205 -17.92 -10.63 -21.31
CA SER A 205 -18.55 -11.10 -22.53
C SER A 205 -17.60 -11.96 -23.38
N PRO A 206 -18.14 -12.79 -24.29
CA PRO A 206 -17.35 -13.47 -25.32
C PRO A 206 -16.48 -12.54 -26.16
N GLN A 207 -16.93 -11.30 -26.40
CA GLN A 207 -16.20 -10.33 -27.20
C GLN A 207 -14.88 -9.95 -26.53
N GLU A 208 -14.87 -9.76 -25.20
CA GLU A 208 -13.62 -9.45 -24.50
C GLU A 208 -12.60 -10.58 -24.59
N VAL A 209 -13.04 -11.84 -24.64
CA VAL A 209 -12.15 -13.01 -24.84
C VAL A 209 -11.50 -12.95 -26.23
N ILE A 210 -12.27 -12.50 -27.23
CA ILE A 210 -11.77 -12.31 -28.60
C ILE A 210 -10.79 -11.13 -28.64
N ASP A 211 -11.13 -10.00 -28.02
CA ASP A 211 -10.35 -8.75 -28.04
C ASP A 211 -8.98 -8.90 -27.37
N VAL A 212 -8.86 -9.76 -26.34
CA VAL A 212 -7.55 -10.08 -25.73
C VAL A 212 -6.72 -11.08 -26.57
N GLY A 213 -7.25 -11.59 -27.68
CA GLY A 213 -6.49 -12.35 -28.67
C GLY A 213 -6.73 -13.87 -28.71
N TYR A 214 -7.72 -14.43 -28.00
CA TYR A 214 -7.97 -15.89 -28.09
C TYR A 214 -8.67 -16.33 -29.38
N GLY A 215 -9.25 -15.38 -30.12
CA GLY A 215 -9.98 -15.60 -31.37
C GLY A 215 -11.33 -16.29 -31.19
N ALA A 216 -12.10 -16.45 -32.28
CA ALA A 216 -13.46 -17.00 -32.22
C ALA A 216 -13.55 -18.45 -31.67
N GLY A 217 -12.46 -19.23 -31.74
CA GLY A 217 -12.39 -20.60 -31.22
C GLY A 217 -12.11 -20.71 -29.72
N TRP A 218 -12.15 -19.59 -28.96
CA TRP A 218 -11.76 -19.53 -27.55
C TRP A 218 -12.50 -20.53 -26.66
N ALA A 219 -13.77 -20.83 -26.95
CA ALA A 219 -14.59 -21.72 -26.13
C ALA A 219 -13.96 -23.12 -25.96
N SER A 220 -13.30 -23.65 -26.99
CA SER A 220 -12.59 -24.94 -26.95
C SER A 220 -11.33 -24.93 -26.07
N LYS A 221 -10.81 -23.74 -25.75
CA LYS A 221 -9.64 -23.54 -24.91
C LYS A 221 -9.99 -23.38 -23.43
N VAL A 222 -11.26 -23.16 -23.10
CA VAL A 222 -11.71 -23.04 -21.70
C VAL A 222 -11.60 -24.40 -21.02
N ARG A 223 -11.15 -24.40 -19.76
CA ARG A 223 -11.12 -25.58 -18.90
C ARG A 223 -12.03 -25.36 -17.70
N ALA A 224 -12.88 -26.34 -17.41
CA ALA A 224 -13.66 -26.35 -16.20
C ALA A 224 -12.74 -26.62 -15.01
N ILE A 225 -12.86 -25.79 -13.96
CA ILE A 225 -12.18 -25.96 -12.68
C ILE A 225 -13.24 -25.91 -11.57
N PRO A 226 -12.97 -26.42 -10.37
CA PRO A 226 -13.97 -26.35 -9.31
C PRO A 226 -14.30 -24.90 -8.94
N SER A 227 -15.59 -24.58 -8.80
CA SER A 227 -16.03 -23.22 -8.45
C SER A 227 -15.41 -22.69 -7.15
N ARG A 228 -15.17 -23.55 -6.13
CA ARG A 228 -14.49 -23.11 -4.91
C ARG A 228 -13.09 -22.58 -5.22
N HIS A 229 -12.33 -23.28 -6.06
CA HIS A 229 -10.95 -22.94 -6.38
C HIS A 229 -10.94 -21.66 -7.21
N PHE A 230 -11.82 -21.56 -8.22
CA PHE A 230 -12.03 -20.33 -8.99
C PHE A 230 -12.33 -19.12 -8.08
N ASN A 231 -13.19 -19.29 -7.07
CA ASN A 231 -13.58 -18.22 -6.16
C ASN A 231 -12.44 -17.76 -5.25
N THR A 232 -11.52 -18.65 -4.88
CA THR A 232 -10.34 -18.31 -4.05
C THR A 232 -9.20 -17.62 -4.80
N LEU A 233 -9.21 -17.62 -6.14
CA LEU A 233 -8.16 -16.97 -6.92
C LEU A 233 -8.14 -15.46 -6.68
N PRO A 234 -6.94 -14.85 -6.51
CA PRO A 234 -6.82 -13.40 -6.39
C PRO A 234 -7.26 -12.72 -7.69
N THR A 235 -7.71 -11.48 -7.60
CA THR A 235 -8.15 -10.66 -8.75
C THR A 235 -7.09 -9.65 -9.20
N VAL A 236 -6.01 -9.52 -8.44
CA VAL A 236 -4.88 -8.63 -8.71
C VAL A 236 -3.66 -9.50 -9.02
N PRO A 237 -3.05 -9.39 -10.22
CA PRO A 237 -1.86 -10.15 -10.55
C PRO A 237 -0.68 -9.81 -9.62
N TYR A 238 0.23 -10.76 -9.43
CA TYR A 238 1.45 -10.57 -8.65
C TYR A 238 2.41 -9.57 -9.29
N ASP A 239 3.30 -9.02 -8.46
CA ASP A 239 4.34 -8.08 -8.90
C ASP A 239 5.22 -8.67 -10.02
N GLY A 240 5.63 -7.81 -10.95
CA GLY A 240 6.40 -8.19 -12.15
C GLY A 240 5.54 -8.63 -13.34
N THR A 241 4.22 -8.73 -13.18
CA THR A 241 3.32 -9.03 -14.28
C THR A 241 3.18 -7.82 -15.21
N LEU A 242 3.50 -7.98 -16.50
CA LEU A 242 3.29 -6.97 -17.53
C LEU A 242 1.94 -7.14 -18.22
N LEU A 243 1.17 -6.06 -18.29
CA LEU A 243 -0.19 -6.08 -18.81
C LEU A 243 -0.54 -4.82 -19.60
N GLN A 244 -1.54 -4.95 -20.46
CA GLN A 244 -2.10 -3.85 -21.24
C GLN A 244 -3.59 -4.13 -21.49
N GLY A 245 -4.42 -3.10 -21.53
CA GLY A 245 -5.81 -3.21 -21.97
C GLY A 245 -5.93 -3.67 -23.43
N ALA A 246 -6.91 -4.54 -23.69
CA ALA A 246 -7.24 -5.06 -25.01
C ALA A 246 -7.50 -3.89 -25.97
N ASN A 247 -6.97 -3.98 -27.19
CA ASN A 247 -6.95 -2.93 -28.23
C ASN A 247 -5.81 -1.90 -28.16
N GLY A 248 -4.92 -1.97 -27.17
CA GLY A 248 -3.71 -1.12 -27.14
C GLY A 248 -3.98 0.37 -26.89
N SER A 249 -5.21 0.74 -26.52
CA SER A 249 -5.65 2.09 -26.14
C SER A 249 -5.04 2.56 -24.81
N THR A 250 -4.63 1.61 -23.98
CA THR A 250 -4.04 1.85 -22.66
C THR A 250 -2.52 1.74 -22.70
N PRO A 251 -1.80 2.41 -21.79
CA PRO A 251 -0.36 2.22 -21.66
C PRO A 251 -0.04 0.78 -21.24
N VAL A 252 1.17 0.33 -21.57
CA VAL A 252 1.74 -0.87 -20.94
C VAL A 252 1.94 -0.57 -19.45
N ALA A 253 1.62 -1.51 -18.58
CA ALA A 253 1.80 -1.37 -17.14
C ALA A 253 2.45 -2.61 -16.54
N ALA A 254 3.12 -2.44 -15.40
CA ALA A 254 3.56 -3.53 -14.53
C ALA A 254 2.78 -3.50 -13.22
N MET A 255 2.56 -4.67 -12.64
CA MET A 255 2.18 -4.77 -11.23
C MET A 255 3.43 -4.59 -10.36
N ILE A 256 3.40 -3.63 -9.44
CA ILE A 256 4.48 -3.29 -8.51
C ILE A 256 3.85 -2.94 -7.15
N GLY A 257 4.20 -3.66 -6.09
CA GLY A 257 3.56 -3.50 -4.78
C GLY A 257 2.05 -3.71 -4.84
N LEU A 258 1.60 -4.71 -5.61
CA LEU A 258 0.21 -5.02 -5.95
C LEU A 258 -0.58 -3.85 -6.57
N ALA A 259 0.12 -2.89 -7.17
CA ALA A 259 -0.48 -1.76 -7.88
C ALA A 259 -0.02 -1.69 -9.33
N ARG A 260 -0.92 -1.23 -10.20
CA ARG A 260 -0.67 -0.93 -11.60
C ARG A 260 0.20 0.32 -11.69
N VAL A 261 1.39 0.16 -12.25
CA VAL A 261 2.30 1.24 -12.60
C VAL A 261 2.40 1.33 -14.12
N ASP A 262 1.82 2.38 -14.68
CA ASP A 262 1.79 2.61 -16.12
C ASP A 262 3.16 3.07 -16.61
N PHE A 263 3.54 2.71 -17.84
CA PHE A 263 4.72 3.17 -18.57
C PHE A 263 4.32 4.07 -19.73
N GLY A 264 4.97 5.23 -19.86
CA GLY A 264 4.70 6.23 -20.89
C GLY A 264 5.46 5.99 -22.19
N SER A 265 6.46 5.11 -22.17
CA SER A 265 7.21 4.71 -23.37
C SER A 265 7.80 3.32 -23.21
N SER A 266 8.18 2.70 -24.34
CA SER A 266 8.91 1.43 -24.34
C SER A 266 10.25 1.52 -23.61
N GLN A 267 10.90 2.69 -23.62
CA GLN A 267 12.16 2.90 -22.91
C GLN A 267 11.95 2.80 -21.39
N GLU A 268 10.85 3.34 -20.85
CA GLU A 268 10.57 3.21 -19.42
C GLU A 268 10.38 1.74 -18.98
N VAL A 269 9.81 0.89 -19.85
CA VAL A 269 9.67 -0.56 -19.59
C VAL A 269 11.05 -1.24 -19.54
N ILE A 270 11.95 -0.86 -20.45
CA ILE A 270 13.32 -1.37 -20.50
C ILE A 270 14.12 -0.90 -19.28
N ASP A 271 14.05 0.39 -18.96
CA ASP A 271 14.73 0.99 -17.80
C ASP A 271 14.23 0.41 -16.47
N ALA A 272 12.96 -0.02 -16.44
CA ALA A 272 12.38 -0.74 -15.31
C ALA A 272 12.93 -2.17 -15.13
N GLY A 273 13.71 -2.67 -16.09
CA GLY A 273 14.39 -3.97 -16.00
C GLY A 273 13.65 -5.13 -16.66
N PHE A 274 12.59 -4.88 -17.43
CA PHE A 274 11.84 -5.95 -18.10
C PHE A 274 12.51 -6.52 -19.37
N GLY A 275 13.66 -5.97 -19.77
CA GLY A 275 14.44 -6.40 -20.92
C GLY A 275 13.90 -5.87 -22.25
N THR A 276 14.68 -5.97 -23.32
CA THR A 276 14.26 -5.53 -24.67
C THR A 276 13.20 -6.45 -25.29
N ASP A 277 13.03 -7.66 -24.74
CA ASP A 277 12.03 -8.65 -25.12
C ASP A 277 10.68 -8.47 -24.40
N TRP A 278 10.49 -7.36 -23.66
CA TRP A 278 9.31 -7.06 -22.85
C TRP A 278 7.98 -7.24 -23.62
N GLY A 279 7.95 -6.93 -24.91
CA GLY A 279 6.74 -7.05 -25.74
C GLY A 279 6.15 -8.46 -25.79
N SER A 280 6.99 -9.50 -25.66
CA SER A 280 6.53 -10.90 -25.60
C SER A 280 5.95 -11.31 -24.24
N LYS A 281 6.27 -10.52 -23.20
CA LYS A 281 5.85 -10.72 -21.80
C LYS A 281 4.55 -9.99 -21.48
N VAL A 282 4.19 -8.96 -22.24
CA VAL A 282 2.92 -8.24 -22.06
C VAL A 282 1.75 -9.18 -22.36
N ARG A 283 0.72 -9.12 -21.52
CA ARG A 283 -0.55 -9.81 -21.71
C ARG A 283 -1.70 -8.82 -21.84
N ALA A 284 -2.49 -8.98 -22.89
CA ALA A 284 -3.69 -8.21 -23.09
C ALA A 284 -4.76 -8.64 -22.08
N ILE A 285 -5.38 -7.70 -21.39
CA ILE A 285 -6.50 -7.90 -20.46
C ILE A 285 -7.68 -7.03 -20.87
N PRO A 286 -8.91 -7.32 -20.46
CA PRO A 286 -10.02 -6.40 -20.75
C PRO A 286 -9.78 -5.00 -20.18
N GLU A 287 -10.06 -3.96 -20.96
CA GLU A 287 -9.78 -2.56 -20.57
C GLU A 287 -10.48 -2.16 -19.25
N ARG A 288 -11.71 -2.64 -19.01
CA ARG A 288 -12.39 -2.39 -17.73
C ARG A 288 -11.61 -2.95 -16.53
N VAL A 289 -10.98 -4.12 -16.69
CA VAL A 289 -10.21 -4.74 -15.61
C VAL A 289 -8.92 -3.97 -15.41
N PHE A 290 -8.23 -3.60 -16.49
CA PHE A 290 -7.06 -2.71 -16.45
C PHE A 290 -7.35 -1.43 -15.65
N ASN A 291 -8.50 -0.80 -15.91
CA ASN A 291 -8.92 0.43 -15.24
C ASN A 291 -9.35 0.24 -13.79
N SER A 292 -9.73 -0.97 -13.38
CA SER A 292 -10.10 -1.30 -12.00
C SER A 292 -8.92 -1.74 -11.12
N LEU A 293 -7.74 -1.98 -11.71
CA LEU A 293 -6.57 -2.42 -10.93
C LEU A 293 -6.15 -1.31 -9.95
N PRO A 294 -5.68 -1.66 -8.73
CA PRO A 294 -5.21 -0.67 -7.77
C PRO A 294 -4.08 0.17 -8.34
N THR A 295 -4.07 1.47 -8.09
CA THR A 295 -2.98 2.38 -8.52
C THR A 295 -2.09 2.85 -7.37
N ARG A 296 -2.49 2.58 -6.12
CA ARG A 296 -1.72 2.91 -4.93
C ARG A 296 -0.78 1.76 -4.59
N ILE A 297 0.52 1.99 -4.75
CA ILE A 297 1.58 1.05 -4.36
C ILE A 297 1.48 0.76 -2.86
N MET A 298 1.53 -0.52 -2.49
CA MET A 298 1.42 -0.94 -1.09
C MET A 298 2.63 -0.54 -0.25
N ASP A 299 2.37 -0.31 1.04
CA ASP A 299 3.41 -0.03 2.04
C ASP A 299 4.43 -1.18 2.15
N GLY A 300 5.68 -0.81 2.38
CA GLY A 300 6.80 -1.74 2.44
C GLY A 300 7.39 -2.11 1.06
N THR A 301 6.81 -1.62 -0.03
CA THR A 301 7.37 -1.80 -1.38
C THR A 301 8.61 -0.93 -1.56
N ARG A 302 9.75 -1.55 -1.86
CA ARG A 302 11.01 -0.85 -2.15
C ARG A 302 11.05 -0.45 -3.62
N LEU A 303 11.30 0.83 -3.85
CA LEU A 303 11.25 1.48 -5.16
C LEU A 303 12.61 2.09 -5.51
N LYS A 304 12.91 2.14 -6.80
CA LYS A 304 14.00 2.90 -7.39
C LYS A 304 13.45 3.81 -8.48
N ASN A 305 13.94 5.03 -8.56
CA ASN A 305 13.63 5.93 -9.66
C ASN A 305 14.28 5.43 -10.97
N GLY A 306 13.52 5.41 -12.06
CA GLY A 306 13.97 4.88 -13.37
C GLY A 306 15.22 5.53 -13.95
N THR A 307 15.49 6.79 -13.60
CA THR A 307 16.58 7.58 -14.21
C THR A 307 17.69 7.95 -13.22
N SER A 308 17.55 7.60 -11.94
CA SER A 308 18.55 7.92 -10.92
C SER A 308 18.85 6.73 -10.02
N THR A 309 19.83 6.88 -9.13
CA THR A 309 20.17 5.88 -8.12
C THR A 309 19.29 5.98 -6.86
N SER A 310 18.37 6.96 -6.81
CA SER A 310 17.49 7.20 -5.67
C SER A 310 16.61 6.00 -5.38
N GLN A 311 16.58 5.58 -4.12
CA GLN A 311 15.72 4.51 -3.63
C GLN A 311 14.84 4.99 -2.48
N ALA A 312 13.65 4.45 -2.41
CA ALA A 312 12.68 4.74 -1.36
C ALA A 312 11.91 3.48 -1.00
N VAL A 313 11.19 3.53 0.10
CA VAL A 313 10.10 2.58 0.39
C VAL A 313 8.80 3.36 0.54
N VAL A 314 7.69 2.71 0.22
CA VAL A 314 6.36 3.28 0.46
C VAL A 314 5.96 3.09 1.93
N VAL A 315 5.59 4.17 2.63
CA VAL A 315 5.14 4.16 4.03
C VAL A 315 3.91 5.07 4.16
N GLY A 316 2.77 4.52 4.58
CA GLY A 316 1.51 5.26 4.59
C GLY A 316 1.10 5.79 3.22
N GLY A 317 1.49 5.10 2.13
CA GLY A 317 1.35 5.57 0.74
C GLY A 317 2.36 6.63 0.29
N ALA A 318 3.24 7.12 1.17
CA ALA A 318 4.24 8.11 0.82
C ALA A 318 5.57 7.47 0.42
N LYS A 319 6.29 8.06 -0.54
CA LYS A 319 7.69 7.70 -0.78
C LYS A 319 8.55 8.22 0.36
N MET A 320 9.32 7.33 0.96
CA MET A 320 10.30 7.68 1.99
C MET A 320 11.70 7.36 1.45
N PRO A 321 12.46 8.37 0.98
CA PRO A 321 13.75 8.16 0.34
C PRO A 321 14.85 7.83 1.35
N PHE A 322 15.78 6.99 0.91
CA PHE A 322 17.02 6.68 1.60
C PHE A 322 18.17 7.53 1.05
N THR A 323 19.05 7.98 1.93
CA THR A 323 20.24 8.78 1.62
C THR A 323 21.48 7.92 1.38
N SER A 324 21.48 6.67 1.87
CA SER A 324 22.56 5.71 1.67
C SER A 324 22.04 4.27 1.72
N LEU A 325 22.85 3.33 1.21
CA LEU A 325 22.55 1.89 1.32
C LEU A 325 22.61 1.41 2.78
N GLU A 326 23.44 2.05 3.61
CA GLU A 326 23.50 1.78 5.05
C GLU A 326 22.19 2.14 5.75
N GLU A 327 21.60 3.32 5.45
CA GLU A 327 20.30 3.72 6.01
C GLU A 327 19.19 2.74 5.59
N LEU A 328 19.23 2.30 4.32
CA LEU A 328 18.30 1.31 3.77
C LEU A 328 18.42 -0.06 4.47
N ASN A 329 19.65 -0.54 4.67
CA ASN A 329 19.93 -1.81 5.36
C ASN A 329 19.58 -1.72 6.86
N GLY A 330 19.92 -0.60 7.51
CA GLY A 330 19.60 -0.34 8.91
C GLY A 330 18.10 -0.22 9.19
N ALA A 331 17.31 0.18 8.19
CA ALA A 331 15.86 0.15 8.24
C ALA A 331 15.25 -1.22 7.89
N GLY A 332 16.06 -2.23 7.52
CA GLY A 332 15.63 -3.60 7.24
C GLY A 332 15.04 -3.81 5.84
N TYR A 333 15.32 -2.91 4.89
CA TYR A 333 14.83 -3.00 3.51
C TYR A 333 15.88 -3.53 2.52
N GLY A 334 17.10 -3.84 2.99
CA GLY A 334 18.26 -4.26 2.20
C GLY A 334 17.99 -5.44 1.27
N ASP A 335 17.36 -6.46 1.83
CA ASP A 335 17.11 -7.73 1.16
C ASP A 335 15.77 -7.75 0.41
N ARG A 336 14.98 -6.67 0.47
CA ARG A 336 13.70 -6.62 -0.26
C ARG A 336 13.94 -6.43 -1.76
N PRO A 337 13.13 -7.09 -2.61
CA PRO A 337 13.12 -6.81 -4.05
C PRO A 337 12.96 -5.32 -4.31
N VAL A 338 13.81 -4.77 -5.17
CA VAL A 338 13.72 -3.37 -5.60
C VAL A 338 13.00 -3.30 -6.94
N TRP A 339 11.97 -2.47 -7.00
CA TRP A 339 11.23 -2.22 -8.22
C TRP A 339 11.60 -0.86 -8.81
N THR A 340 12.06 -0.87 -10.05
CA THR A 340 12.34 0.38 -10.77
C THR A 340 11.05 0.90 -11.39
N ILE A 341 10.69 2.15 -11.08
CA ILE A 341 9.47 2.79 -11.57
C ILE A 341 9.78 4.05 -12.41
N PRO A 342 8.89 4.46 -13.32
CA PRO A 342 9.05 5.70 -14.08
C PRO A 342 9.24 6.92 -13.19
N THR A 343 10.08 7.87 -13.62
CA THR A 343 10.34 9.14 -12.89
C THR A 343 9.06 9.91 -12.60
N ARG A 344 8.12 9.96 -13.56
CA ARG A 344 6.81 10.60 -13.36
C ARG A 344 6.00 9.97 -12.23
N THR A 345 6.04 8.64 -12.11
CA THR A 345 5.33 7.90 -11.04
C THR A 345 6.04 8.16 -9.72
N TRP A 346 7.37 8.12 -9.71
CA TRP A 346 8.16 8.47 -8.54
C TRP A 346 7.84 9.88 -8.03
N ASP A 347 7.79 10.88 -8.92
CA ASP A 347 7.53 12.28 -8.56
C ASP A 347 6.11 12.51 -8.06
N ALA A 348 5.14 11.77 -8.58
CA ALA A 348 3.74 11.82 -8.15
C ALA A 348 3.47 11.16 -6.78
N LEU A 349 4.36 10.32 -6.26
CA LEU A 349 4.16 9.70 -4.96
C LEU A 349 4.14 10.76 -3.83
N PRO A 350 3.18 10.68 -2.89
CA PRO A 350 3.13 11.57 -1.73
C PRO A 350 4.44 11.56 -0.95
N THR A 351 4.77 12.69 -0.32
CA THR A 351 5.93 12.81 0.58
C THR A 351 5.56 12.83 2.05
N LYS A 352 4.26 13.03 2.36
CA LYS A 352 3.72 13.00 3.71
C LYS A 352 3.10 11.64 3.99
N ILE A 353 3.56 10.98 5.05
CA ILE A 353 3.00 9.72 5.53
C ILE A 353 1.56 9.97 5.97
N ALA A 354 0.62 9.14 5.51
CA ALA A 354 -0.79 9.30 5.83
C ALA A 354 -1.10 9.03 7.31
N ASP A 355 -2.14 9.68 7.82
CA ASP A 355 -2.66 9.45 9.17
C ASP A 355 -3.12 7.99 9.35
N GLY A 356 -3.01 7.51 10.58
CA GLY A 356 -3.27 6.11 10.93
C GLY A 356 -2.11 5.15 10.66
N THR A 357 -1.03 5.61 10.03
CA THR A 357 0.15 4.77 9.75
C THR A 357 0.95 4.51 11.01
N ARG A 358 1.23 3.24 11.31
CA ARG A 358 2.09 2.82 12.42
C ARG A 358 3.54 2.71 11.95
N ILE A 359 4.44 3.41 12.63
CA ILE A 359 5.86 3.48 12.31
C ILE A 359 6.76 3.08 13.49
N LYS A 360 7.98 2.66 13.18
CA LYS A 360 9.06 2.35 14.13
C LYS A 360 10.34 3.07 13.71
N ASN A 361 11.05 3.64 14.67
CA ASN A 361 12.38 4.20 14.42
C ASN A 361 13.41 3.08 14.14
N ALA A 362 14.13 3.17 13.04
CA ALA A 362 15.26 2.28 12.75
C ALA A 362 16.29 2.33 13.89
N GLY A 363 16.82 1.16 14.27
CA GLY A 363 17.80 1.05 15.36
C GLY A 363 17.25 1.22 16.79
N SER A 364 15.94 1.44 16.97
CA SER A 364 15.30 1.61 18.28
C SER A 364 14.06 0.73 18.42
N SER A 365 13.56 0.54 19.65
CA SER A 365 12.25 -0.08 19.91
C SER A 365 11.09 0.91 19.85
N ALA A 366 11.36 2.21 19.70
CA ALA A 366 10.36 3.27 19.69
C ALA A 366 9.38 3.13 18.52
N GLN A 367 8.08 3.16 18.84
CA GLN A 367 6.99 3.09 17.87
C GLN A 367 6.09 4.31 18.01
N ALA A 368 5.47 4.69 16.90
CA ALA A 368 4.52 5.80 16.85
C ALA A 368 3.41 5.53 15.84
N ALA A 369 2.33 6.26 15.93
CA ALA A 369 1.35 6.42 14.86
C ALA A 369 1.45 7.83 14.26
N ILE A 370 1.08 8.00 12.99
CA ILE A 370 0.89 9.33 12.41
C ILE A 370 -0.55 9.78 12.67
N ILE A 371 -0.72 10.94 13.30
CA ILE A 371 -2.03 11.52 13.65
C ILE A 371 -1.98 13.02 13.36
N GLY A 372 -2.82 13.51 12.45
CA GLY A 372 -2.79 14.91 12.04
C GLY A 372 -1.46 15.33 11.41
N GLY A 373 -0.77 14.41 10.73
CA GLY A 373 0.60 14.59 10.23
C GLY A 373 1.70 14.56 11.30
N ALA A 374 1.36 14.43 12.58
CA ALA A 374 2.31 14.36 13.68
C ALA A 374 2.68 12.93 14.05
N LYS A 375 3.92 12.72 14.48
CA LYS A 375 4.37 11.48 15.08
C LYS A 375 3.90 11.41 16.53
N MET A 376 3.06 10.42 16.82
CA MET A 376 2.56 10.15 18.15
C MET A 376 3.26 8.93 18.77
N PRO A 377 4.31 9.10 19.59
CA PRO A 377 5.06 7.98 20.15
C PRO A 377 4.24 7.20 21.17
N PHE A 378 4.52 5.90 21.30
CA PHE A 378 4.00 5.02 22.34
C PHE A 378 5.12 4.62 23.32
N THR A 379 4.82 4.60 24.62
CA THR A 379 5.77 4.22 25.68
C THR A 379 5.69 2.74 26.03
N SER A 380 4.60 2.06 25.69
CA SER A 380 4.40 0.62 25.90
C SER A 380 3.52 -0.01 24.84
N ILE A 381 3.56 -1.35 24.75
CA ILE A 381 2.67 -2.11 23.87
C ILE A 381 1.21 -2.02 24.33
N ASP A 382 0.96 -1.92 25.64
CA ASP A 382 -0.41 -1.79 26.16
C ASP A 382 -1.02 -0.45 25.78
N GLU A 383 -0.22 0.63 25.79
CA GLU A 383 -0.65 1.94 25.32
C GLU A 383 -1.01 1.91 23.82
N LEU A 384 -0.19 1.23 23.02
CA LEU A 384 -0.40 1.04 21.59
C LEU A 384 -1.69 0.23 21.30
N LYS A 385 -1.95 -0.83 22.08
CA LYS A 385 -3.18 -1.63 22.03
C LYS A 385 -4.41 -0.83 22.44
N ALA A 386 -4.33 -0.07 23.54
CA ALA A 386 -5.41 0.77 24.02
C ALA A 386 -5.78 1.87 23.02
N ALA A 387 -4.81 2.34 22.23
CA ALA A 387 -5.02 3.27 21.12
C ALA A 387 -5.48 2.60 19.81
N GLY A 388 -5.55 1.26 19.75
CA GLY A 388 -6.06 0.50 18.59
C GLY A 388 -5.10 0.37 17.41
N TYR A 389 -3.78 0.55 17.62
CA TYR A 389 -2.78 0.51 16.55
C TYR A 389 -2.02 -0.82 16.46
N ASP A 390 -2.30 -1.80 17.32
CA ASP A 390 -1.54 -3.07 17.42
C ASP A 390 -1.69 -3.98 16.22
N ASN A 391 -2.88 -3.98 15.62
CA ASN A 391 -3.19 -4.74 14.40
C ASN A 391 -2.77 -4.02 13.11
N ARG A 392 -2.23 -2.79 13.19
CA ARG A 392 -1.73 -2.07 12.02
C ARG A 392 -0.34 -2.58 11.63
N PRO A 393 -0.06 -2.79 10.33
CA PRO A 393 1.28 -3.15 9.85
C PRO A 393 2.32 -2.15 10.33
N LEU A 394 3.41 -2.65 10.89
CA LEU A 394 4.51 -1.82 11.39
C LEU A 394 5.47 -1.49 10.24
N GLN A 395 5.62 -0.20 9.92
CA GLN A 395 6.61 0.26 8.94
C GLN A 395 7.84 0.80 9.64
N VAL A 396 9.04 0.43 9.19
CA VAL A 396 10.28 0.94 9.78
C VAL A 396 10.70 2.19 9.01
N VAL A 397 11.04 3.26 9.72
CA VAL A 397 11.50 4.52 9.13
C VAL A 397 12.91 4.86 9.64
N PRO A 398 13.81 5.40 8.81
CA PRO A 398 15.12 5.86 9.26
C PRO A 398 15.01 6.91 10.37
N THR A 399 16.02 6.95 11.24
CA THR A 399 16.07 7.90 12.36
C THR A 399 15.97 9.35 11.90
N ARG A 400 16.61 9.72 10.79
CA ARG A 400 16.48 11.05 10.19
C ARG A 400 15.02 11.40 9.83
N VAL A 401 14.28 10.46 9.25
CA VAL A 401 12.87 10.65 8.90
C VAL A 401 12.03 10.73 10.17
N TRP A 402 12.28 9.84 11.13
CA TRP A 402 11.63 9.85 12.43
C TRP A 402 11.78 11.21 13.14
N ASP A 403 12.99 11.74 13.21
CA ASP A 403 13.30 13.00 13.89
C ASP A 403 12.74 14.23 13.17
N ALA A 404 12.57 14.15 11.84
CA ALA A 404 11.99 15.22 11.04
C ALA A 404 10.45 15.28 11.09
N LEU A 405 9.77 14.26 11.62
CA LEU A 405 8.31 14.26 11.74
C LEU A 405 7.85 15.27 12.81
N PRO A 406 6.76 16.03 12.55
CA PRO A 406 6.18 16.95 13.53
C PRO A 406 5.75 16.23 14.81
N ASN A 407 5.77 16.93 15.95
CA ASN A 407 5.25 16.41 17.22
C ASN A 407 3.85 16.96 17.55
N ASP A 408 3.46 18.07 16.94
CA ASP A 408 2.18 18.73 17.17
C ASP A 408 1.14 18.28 16.15
N ILE A 409 0.01 17.79 16.66
CA ILE A 409 -1.13 17.35 15.85
C ILE A 409 -1.69 18.58 15.11
N GLY A 410 -1.91 18.45 13.79
CA GLY A 410 -2.51 19.51 12.99
C GLY A 410 -3.92 19.88 13.45
N ASP A 411 -4.31 21.13 13.18
CA ASP A 411 -5.67 21.60 13.43
C ASP A 411 -6.70 20.88 12.55
N GLY A 412 -7.93 20.76 13.06
CA GLY A 412 -9.03 20.09 12.38
C GLY A 412 -9.03 18.57 12.54
N VAL A 413 -8.13 18.01 13.35
CA VAL A 413 -8.03 16.55 13.53
C VAL A 413 -8.95 16.10 14.66
N ARG A 414 -9.86 15.17 14.36
CA ARG A 414 -10.71 14.51 15.35
C ARG A 414 -9.92 13.49 16.15
N ILE A 415 -9.97 13.62 17.46
CA ILE A 415 -9.20 12.82 18.42
C ILE A 415 -10.11 12.20 19.49
N GLY A 416 -9.70 11.06 20.04
CA GLY A 416 -10.37 10.40 21.15
C GLY A 416 -9.38 9.96 22.24
N LYS A 417 -9.87 9.74 23.45
CA LYS A 417 -9.04 9.26 24.57
C LYS A 417 -9.08 7.73 24.64
N ALA A 418 -7.91 7.10 24.67
CA ALA A 418 -7.80 5.64 24.79
C ALA A 418 -8.52 5.11 26.05
N GLY A 419 -9.34 4.07 25.87
CA GLY A 419 -10.11 3.45 26.95
C GLY A 419 -11.33 4.24 27.42
N ASP A 420 -11.72 5.31 26.71
CA ASP A 420 -12.82 6.22 27.06
C ASP A 420 -13.66 6.51 25.80
N THR A 421 -14.87 7.02 25.99
CA THR A 421 -15.75 7.52 24.91
C THR A 421 -15.54 9.00 24.62
N ALA A 422 -14.71 9.70 25.42
CA ALA A 422 -14.38 11.10 25.21
C ALA A 422 -13.75 11.35 23.83
N GLN A 423 -14.31 12.33 23.12
CA GLN A 423 -13.86 12.78 21.79
C GLN A 423 -13.69 14.29 21.77
N GLY A 424 -12.87 14.77 20.84
CA GLY A 424 -12.60 16.18 20.64
C GLY A 424 -11.98 16.45 19.28
N ALA A 425 -11.65 17.70 19.02
CA ALA A 425 -10.83 18.10 17.89
C ALA A 425 -9.62 18.91 18.36
N VAL A 426 -8.57 18.95 17.54
CA VAL A 426 -7.45 19.87 17.73
C VAL A 426 -7.76 21.20 17.02
N VAL A 427 -7.75 22.31 17.75
CA VAL A 427 -8.06 23.65 17.24
C VAL A 427 -7.07 24.66 17.80
N GLY A 428 -6.28 25.29 16.92
CA GLY A 428 -5.20 26.18 17.32
C GLY A 428 -4.16 25.51 18.22
N GLY A 429 -3.88 24.22 17.97
CA GLY A 429 -3.00 23.38 18.79
C GLY A 429 -3.59 22.92 20.14
N ALA A 430 -4.84 23.27 20.45
CA ALA A 430 -5.50 22.88 21.70
C ALA A 430 -6.52 21.76 21.49
N LYS A 431 -6.68 20.87 22.47
CA LYS A 431 -7.81 19.95 22.52
C LYS A 431 -9.09 20.72 22.83
N MET A 432 -10.13 20.42 22.08
CA MET A 432 -11.47 20.93 22.28
C MET A 432 -12.42 19.72 22.41
N PRO A 433 -12.81 19.34 23.64
CA PRO A 433 -13.67 18.18 23.85
C PRO A 433 -15.13 18.46 23.46
N PHE A 434 -15.77 17.46 22.87
CA PHE A 434 -17.21 17.43 22.59
C PHE A 434 -17.94 16.76 23.76
N ILE A 435 -19.05 17.35 24.19
CA ILE A 435 -19.87 16.79 25.29
C ILE A 435 -21.04 15.92 24.80
N SER A 436 -21.33 15.93 23.50
CA SER A 436 -22.37 15.12 22.87
C SER A 436 -22.06 14.88 21.39
N MET A 437 -22.75 13.89 20.80
CA MET A 437 -22.65 13.63 19.37
C MET A 437 -23.22 14.79 18.53
N GLU A 438 -24.30 15.42 18.99
CA GLU A 438 -24.89 16.61 18.36
C GLU A 438 -23.89 17.78 18.29
N GLU A 439 -23.08 17.96 19.35
CA GLU A 439 -22.05 19.00 19.37
C GLU A 439 -20.94 18.71 18.34
N LEU A 440 -20.59 17.44 18.19
CA LEU A 440 -19.60 16.97 17.22
C LEU A 440 -20.11 17.11 15.77
N GLU A 441 -21.37 16.74 15.51
CA GLU A 441 -22.04 16.88 14.21
C GLU A 441 -22.20 18.34 13.80
N SER A 442 -22.68 19.19 14.71
CA SER A 442 -22.86 20.63 14.45
C SER A 442 -21.53 21.37 14.21
N ALA A 443 -20.43 20.86 14.79
CA ALA A 443 -19.09 21.34 14.51
C ALA A 443 -18.47 20.76 13.22
N GLY A 444 -19.13 19.78 12.58
CA GLY A 444 -18.73 19.21 11.29
C GLY A 444 -17.70 18.07 11.35
N TYR A 445 -17.41 17.53 12.54
CA TYR A 445 -16.37 16.50 12.72
C TYR A 445 -16.90 15.06 12.68
N ALA A 446 -18.20 14.86 12.44
CA ALA A 446 -18.83 13.53 12.56
C ALA A 446 -18.33 12.51 11.55
N ASP A 447 -18.03 12.98 10.34
CA ASP A 447 -17.52 12.16 9.24
C ASP A 447 -15.99 12.06 9.24
N ASP A 448 -15.30 12.84 10.07
CA ASP A 448 -13.85 12.81 10.16
C ASP A 448 -13.35 11.53 10.85
N PRO A 449 -12.24 10.94 10.37
CA PRO A 449 -11.62 9.79 11.02
C PRO A 449 -11.27 10.08 12.48
N LEU A 450 -11.75 9.22 13.39
CA LEU A 450 -11.41 9.32 14.81
C LEU A 450 -10.04 8.71 15.08
N HIS A 451 -9.10 9.52 15.56
CA HIS A 451 -7.78 9.07 15.99
C HIS A 451 -7.70 8.92 17.50
N ILE A 452 -7.53 7.70 17.99
CA ILE A 452 -7.41 7.45 19.43
C ILE A 452 -5.99 7.78 19.91
N LEU A 453 -5.91 8.67 20.90
CA LEU A 453 -4.68 9.09 21.54
C LEU A 453 -4.46 8.33 22.85
N PRO A 454 -3.20 8.06 23.21
CA PRO A 454 -2.88 7.64 24.56
C PRO A 454 -3.36 8.63 25.62
N VAL A 455 -3.78 8.11 26.77
CA VAL A 455 -4.30 8.91 27.91
C VAL A 455 -3.37 10.06 28.27
N ARG A 456 -2.06 9.78 28.42
CA ARG A 456 -1.07 10.82 28.78
C ARG A 456 -0.98 11.95 27.76
N VAL A 457 -1.14 11.63 26.47
CA VAL A 457 -1.06 12.61 25.38
C VAL A 457 -2.30 13.45 25.38
N TRP A 458 -3.47 12.79 25.44
CA TRP A 458 -4.76 13.47 25.55
C TRP A 458 -4.75 14.45 26.72
N ASP A 459 -4.31 14.01 27.90
CA ASP A 459 -4.29 14.84 29.10
C ASP A 459 -3.29 16.00 28.99
N ALA A 460 -2.15 15.81 28.32
CA ALA A 460 -1.12 16.82 28.11
C ALA A 460 -1.43 17.86 27.02
N LEU A 461 -2.38 17.59 26.10
CA LEU A 461 -2.74 18.57 25.06
C LEU A 461 -3.24 19.88 25.68
N PRO A 462 -2.79 21.05 25.17
CA PRO A 462 -3.26 22.36 25.64
C PRO A 462 -4.78 22.49 25.56
N THR A 463 -5.38 23.28 26.44
CA THR A 463 -6.82 23.58 26.41
C THR A 463 -7.12 25.00 25.92
N ARG A 464 -6.10 25.84 25.81
CA ARG A 464 -6.22 27.22 25.31
C ARG A 464 -5.86 27.25 23.83
N ILE A 465 -6.83 27.65 23.00
CA ILE A 465 -6.64 27.85 21.56
C ILE A 465 -5.56 28.92 21.34
N GLY A 466 -4.59 28.62 20.49
CA GLY A 466 -3.48 29.51 20.19
C GLY A 466 -3.89 30.78 19.44
N ASP A 467 -3.13 31.85 19.65
CA ASP A 467 -3.29 33.11 18.92
C ASP A 467 -3.11 32.92 17.41
N GLY A 468 -3.84 33.71 16.63
CA GLY A 468 -3.82 33.65 15.18
C GLY A 468 -4.77 32.61 14.57
N THR A 469 -5.44 31.79 15.39
CA THR A 469 -6.43 30.78 14.94
C THR A 469 -7.72 31.45 14.50
N ARG A 470 -8.23 31.09 13.31
CA ARG A 470 -9.54 31.55 12.81
C ARG A 470 -10.62 30.54 13.18
N LEU A 471 -11.65 31.04 13.84
CA LEU A 471 -12.76 30.26 14.38
C LEU A 471 -14.07 30.61 13.68
N VAL A 472 -14.96 29.63 13.59
CA VAL A 472 -16.34 29.79 13.14
C VAL A 472 -17.27 29.19 14.19
N LYS A 473 -18.34 29.91 14.54
CA LYS A 473 -19.36 29.39 15.45
C LYS A 473 -20.20 28.33 14.73
N ALA A 474 -20.30 27.13 15.30
CA ALA A 474 -21.11 26.04 14.76
C ALA A 474 -22.55 26.51 14.44
N GLY A 475 -23.03 26.15 13.24
CA GLY A 475 -24.38 26.50 12.77
C GLY A 475 -24.60 27.97 12.38
N THR A 476 -23.56 28.83 12.37
CA THR A 476 -23.69 30.24 12.00
C THR A 476 -22.61 30.71 11.01
N THR A 477 -22.70 31.97 10.58
CA THR A 477 -21.68 32.65 9.77
C THR A 477 -20.71 33.51 10.60
N SER A 478 -20.83 33.48 11.94
CA SER A 478 -20.00 34.28 12.83
C SER A 478 -18.56 33.77 12.81
N GLU A 479 -17.62 34.65 12.51
CA GLU A 479 -16.20 34.33 12.46
C GLU A 479 -15.39 35.21 13.42
N ALA A 480 -14.31 34.65 13.95
CA ALA A 480 -13.43 35.35 14.86
C ALA A 480 -11.98 34.87 14.70
N ALA A 481 -11.05 35.62 15.27
CA ALA A 481 -9.69 35.19 15.51
C ALA A 481 -9.40 35.13 17.01
N ILE A 482 -8.49 34.26 17.42
CA ILE A 482 -7.88 34.34 18.75
C ILE A 482 -6.72 35.35 18.72
N VAL A 483 -6.76 36.35 19.60
CA VAL A 483 -5.76 37.41 19.73
C VAL A 483 -5.52 37.67 21.22
N GLY A 484 -4.30 37.44 21.72
CA GLY A 484 -3.99 37.55 23.14
C GLY A 484 -4.83 36.60 24.01
N GLY A 485 -5.25 35.45 23.47
CA GLY A 485 -6.22 34.53 24.06
C GLY A 485 -7.69 34.95 24.01
N ALA A 486 -8.01 36.12 23.47
CA ALA A 486 -9.37 36.60 23.34
C ALA A 486 -9.94 36.30 21.97
N LYS A 487 -11.24 36.07 21.90
CA LYS A 487 -11.98 36.00 20.65
C LYS A 487 -12.30 37.41 20.15
N VAL A 488 -11.74 37.74 18.99
CA VAL A 488 -11.99 38.99 18.25
C VAL A 488 -12.88 38.68 17.06
N GLU A 489 -14.14 39.08 17.12
CA GLU A 489 -15.16 38.79 16.09
C GLU A 489 -15.06 39.74 14.89
N PHE A 490 -15.26 39.19 13.70
CA PHE A 490 -15.37 39.90 12.43
C PHE A 490 -16.84 40.05 12.05
N HIS A 491 -17.31 41.28 11.91
CA HIS A 491 -18.71 41.57 11.54
C HIS A 491 -18.91 41.61 10.02
N THR A 492 -17.84 41.84 9.26
CA THR A 492 -17.88 41.87 7.80
C THR A 492 -16.71 41.11 7.20
N MET A 493 -16.87 40.68 5.93
CA MET A 493 -15.79 40.08 5.15
C MET A 493 -14.60 41.05 4.98
N GLU A 494 -14.87 42.35 4.93
CA GLU A 494 -13.84 43.39 4.84
C GLU A 494 -12.99 43.46 6.11
N GLU A 495 -13.59 43.37 7.30
CA GLU A 495 -12.84 43.28 8.56
C GLU A 495 -11.92 42.06 8.60
N LEU A 496 -12.42 40.90 8.14
CA LEU A 496 -11.66 39.65 8.06
C LEU A 496 -10.47 39.75 7.09
N ILE A 497 -10.69 40.35 5.90
CA ILE A 497 -9.65 40.59 4.89
C ILE A 497 -8.60 41.58 5.41
N ALA A 498 -9.04 42.72 5.92
CA ALA A 498 -8.16 43.78 6.39
C ALA A 498 -7.31 43.35 7.60
N SER A 499 -7.81 42.38 8.38
CA SER A 499 -7.07 41.77 9.49
C SER A 499 -6.16 40.62 9.05
N GLY A 500 -6.21 40.19 7.79
CA GLY A 500 -5.33 39.15 7.24
C GLY A 500 -5.71 37.71 7.62
N TYR A 501 -6.96 37.46 8.03
CA TYR A 501 -7.41 36.13 8.46
C TYR A 501 -8.19 35.36 7.39
N LYS A 502 -8.56 36.00 6.27
CA LYS A 502 -9.39 35.37 5.21
C LYS A 502 -8.81 34.05 4.68
N ASP A 503 -7.50 33.97 4.52
CA ASP A 503 -6.85 32.79 3.92
C ASP A 503 -6.41 31.75 4.96
N LYS A 504 -6.63 32.03 6.25
CA LYS A 504 -6.35 31.05 7.31
C LYS A 504 -7.42 29.95 7.33
N PRO A 505 -7.04 28.70 7.65
CA PRO A 505 -7.98 27.60 7.81
C PRO A 505 -9.10 27.95 8.78
N ARG A 506 -10.34 27.58 8.43
CA ARG A 506 -11.53 27.80 9.27
C ARG A 506 -11.67 26.62 10.22
N GLN A 507 -11.64 26.87 11.52
CA GLN A 507 -11.93 25.86 12.53
C GLN A 507 -13.32 26.10 13.11
N ILE A 508 -14.24 25.17 12.85
CA ILE A 508 -15.61 25.27 13.36
C ILE A 508 -15.60 24.77 14.80
N ILE A 509 -16.16 25.55 15.73
CA ILE A 509 -16.21 25.19 17.14
C ILE A 509 -17.63 25.21 17.67
N PRO A 510 -17.96 24.37 18.68
CA PRO A 510 -19.25 24.36 19.33
C PRO A 510 -19.68 25.73 19.85
N VAL A 511 -20.99 25.99 19.81
CA VAL A 511 -21.61 27.21 20.35
C VAL A 511 -21.17 27.46 21.80
N ARG A 512 -21.17 26.42 22.64
CA ARG A 512 -20.73 26.47 24.04
C ARG A 512 -19.28 26.94 24.17
N VAL A 513 -18.36 26.39 23.38
CA VAL A 513 -16.94 26.76 23.41
C VAL A 513 -16.79 28.20 22.92
N TRP A 514 -17.46 28.55 21.83
CA TRP A 514 -17.45 29.92 21.29
C TRP A 514 -17.91 30.95 22.31
N ASP A 515 -19.01 30.69 23.02
CA ASP A 515 -19.59 31.62 23.99
C ASP A 515 -18.77 31.70 25.29
N ALA A 516 -17.98 30.66 25.61
CA ALA A 516 -17.06 30.64 26.75
C ALA A 516 -15.72 31.36 26.50
N LEU A 517 -15.36 31.67 25.25
CA LEU A 517 -14.12 32.39 24.95
C LEU A 517 -14.18 33.84 25.48
N THR A 518 -13.12 34.25 26.18
CA THR A 518 -13.01 35.63 26.67
C THR A 518 -12.95 36.64 25.53
N LYS A 519 -13.50 37.84 25.76
CA LYS A 519 -13.41 38.99 24.83
C LYS A 519 -12.28 39.95 25.23
N GLN A 520 -11.67 39.76 26.40
CA GLN A 520 -10.60 40.61 26.90
C GLN A 520 -9.25 40.12 26.40
N ILE A 521 -8.61 40.91 25.53
CA ILE A 521 -7.25 40.64 25.04
C ILE A 521 -6.29 40.70 26.23
N GLY A 522 -5.46 39.67 26.39
CA GLY A 522 -4.53 39.58 27.51
C GLY A 522 -3.37 40.58 27.43
N ASP A 523 -2.86 40.97 28.59
CA ASP A 523 -1.68 41.82 28.73
C ASP A 523 -0.46 41.26 28.00
N GLY A 524 0.39 42.16 27.54
CA GLY A 524 1.60 41.82 26.80
C GLY A 524 1.36 41.54 25.31
N THR A 525 0.11 41.54 24.83
CA THR A 525 -0.23 41.33 23.41
C THR A 525 0.11 42.56 22.57
N ARG A 526 0.80 42.37 21.44
CA ARG A 526 1.05 43.42 20.45
C ARG A 526 -0.03 43.42 19.38
N LEU A 527 -0.68 44.55 19.21
CA LEU A 527 -1.79 44.77 18.29
C LEU A 527 -1.38 45.71 17.16
N VAL A 528 -2.02 45.51 16.01
CA VAL A 528 -1.94 46.41 14.84
C VAL A 528 -3.36 46.76 14.40
N LYS A 529 -3.64 48.04 14.19
CA LYS A 529 -4.93 48.50 13.66
C LYS A 529 -5.03 48.15 12.18
N ALA A 530 -6.01 47.34 11.80
CA ALA A 530 -6.22 46.90 10.42
C ALA A 530 -6.20 48.07 9.43
N GLY A 531 -5.47 47.90 8.32
CA GLY A 531 -5.33 48.92 7.28
C GLY A 531 -4.41 50.11 7.61
N THR A 532 -3.72 50.10 8.75
CA THR A 532 -2.83 51.20 9.16
C THR A 532 -1.46 50.69 9.64
N THR A 533 -0.55 51.61 9.98
CA THR A 533 0.72 51.31 10.66
C THR A 533 0.67 51.51 12.17
N SER A 534 -0.50 51.78 12.74
CA SER A 534 -0.65 52.04 14.17
C SER A 534 -0.47 50.75 14.95
N GLU A 535 0.41 50.77 15.95
CA GLU A 535 0.71 49.60 16.79
C GLU A 535 0.54 49.94 18.27
N ALA A 536 0.10 48.95 19.05
CA ALA A 536 -0.15 49.11 20.47
C ALA A 536 0.18 47.83 21.23
N ALA A 537 0.32 47.95 22.54
CA ALA A 537 0.35 46.83 23.46
C ALA A 537 -0.91 46.85 24.34
N ILE A 538 -1.34 45.68 24.81
CA ILE A 538 -2.25 45.61 25.96
C ILE A 538 -1.46 45.60 27.27
N VAL A 539 -1.77 46.52 28.17
CA VAL A 539 -1.13 46.69 29.49
C VAL A 539 -2.21 47.03 30.52
N GLY A 540 -2.40 46.18 31.53
CA GLY A 540 -3.46 46.34 32.51
C GLY A 540 -4.85 46.37 31.88
N GLY A 541 -5.06 45.61 30.81
CA GLY A 541 -6.28 45.64 29.99
C GLY A 541 -6.44 46.85 29.07
N ALA A 542 -5.51 47.82 29.08
CA ALA A 542 -5.57 49.01 28.26
C ALA A 542 -4.69 48.95 27.01
N LYS A 543 -5.16 49.57 25.94
CA LYS A 543 -4.40 49.81 24.71
C LYS A 543 -3.41 50.96 24.95
N VAL A 544 -2.12 50.63 24.90
CA VAL A 544 -1.01 51.58 24.94
C VAL A 544 -0.41 51.67 23.54
N GLU A 545 -0.75 52.72 22.80
CA GLU A 545 -0.24 52.94 21.44
C GLU A 545 1.24 53.32 21.45
N PHE A 546 1.98 52.95 20.40
CA PHE A 546 3.36 53.34 20.15
C PHE A 546 3.39 54.33 18.98
N HIS A 547 3.90 55.53 19.22
CA HIS A 547 3.96 56.60 18.20
C HIS A 547 5.19 56.47 17.31
N THR A 548 6.23 55.76 17.77
CA THR A 548 7.46 55.55 17.02
C THR A 548 7.92 54.10 17.14
N MET A 549 8.73 53.65 16.16
CA MET A 549 9.40 52.35 16.22
C MET A 549 10.35 52.26 17.43
N GLU A 550 10.93 53.38 17.86
CA GLU A 550 11.79 53.46 19.03
C GLU A 550 11.01 53.18 20.33
N GLU A 551 9.80 53.75 20.49
CA GLU A 551 8.94 53.43 21.64
C GLU A 551 8.58 51.94 21.71
N LEU A 552 8.28 51.33 20.57
CA LEU A 552 7.98 49.90 20.46
C LEU A 552 9.19 49.02 20.83
N ILE A 553 10.39 49.40 20.35
CA ILE A 553 11.66 48.71 20.68
C ILE A 553 11.98 48.85 22.16
N ALA A 554 11.99 50.07 22.68
CA ALA A 554 12.36 50.36 24.06
C ALA A 554 11.39 49.71 25.05
N SER A 555 10.12 49.57 24.68
CA SER A 555 9.13 48.86 25.51
C SER A 555 9.21 47.33 25.40
N GLY A 556 10.07 46.78 24.53
CA GLY A 556 10.29 45.34 24.38
C GLY A 556 9.19 44.61 23.60
N TYR A 557 8.38 45.32 22.81
CA TYR A 557 7.27 44.71 22.05
C TYR A 557 7.61 44.43 20.59
N LYS A 558 8.72 44.96 20.05
CA LYS A 558 9.11 44.79 18.64
C LYS A 558 9.17 43.32 18.19
N ASP A 559 9.65 42.43 19.05
CA ASP A 559 9.85 41.01 18.69
C ASP A 559 8.62 40.15 19.01
N LYS A 560 7.58 40.73 19.61
CA LYS A 560 6.32 40.02 19.85
C LYS A 560 5.52 39.84 18.56
N PRO A 561 4.77 38.73 18.42
CA PRO A 561 3.90 38.51 17.26
C PRO A 561 2.93 39.66 17.04
N ARG A 562 2.80 40.10 15.79
CA ARG A 562 1.87 41.16 15.38
C ARG A 562 0.49 40.56 15.20
N GLN A 563 -0.48 40.98 15.99
CA GLN A 563 -1.88 40.58 15.84
C GLN A 563 -2.68 41.74 15.24
N ILE A 564 -3.19 41.57 14.02
CA ILE A 564 -3.97 42.62 13.34
C ILE A 564 -5.43 42.46 13.74
N ILE A 565 -6.04 43.55 14.23
CA ILE A 565 -7.46 43.54 14.67
C ILE A 565 -8.30 44.56 13.89
N PRO A 566 -9.62 44.34 13.77
CA PRO A 566 -10.50 45.29 13.11
C PRO A 566 -10.44 46.69 13.74
N VAL A 567 -10.57 47.72 12.89
CA VAL A 567 -10.59 49.14 13.31
C VAL A 567 -11.59 49.38 14.44
N ARG A 568 -12.80 48.82 14.32
CA ARG A 568 -13.85 48.92 15.35
C ARG A 568 -13.41 48.35 16.70
N VAL A 569 -12.71 47.21 16.70
CA VAL A 569 -12.24 46.58 17.94
C VAL A 569 -11.12 47.42 18.54
N TRP A 570 -10.19 47.88 17.71
CA TRP A 570 -9.11 48.79 18.13
C TRP A 570 -9.65 50.05 18.82
N ASP A 571 -10.61 50.72 18.18
CA ASP A 571 -11.17 51.99 18.67
C ASP A 571 -12.03 51.81 19.93
N ALA A 572 -12.48 50.57 20.22
CA ALA A 572 -13.25 50.24 21.42
C ALA A 572 -12.39 49.81 22.62
N LEU A 573 -11.07 49.61 22.45
CA LEU A 573 -10.19 49.27 23.56
C LEU A 573 -10.04 50.46 24.51
N THR A 574 -10.10 50.21 25.82
CA THR A 574 -9.86 51.24 26.84
C THR A 574 -8.41 51.73 26.77
N GLU A 575 -8.20 53.01 27.02
CA GLU A 575 -6.87 53.63 27.12
C GLU A 575 -6.45 53.82 28.59
N GLN A 576 -7.35 53.55 29.53
CA GLN A 576 -7.08 53.63 30.97
C GLN A 576 -6.54 52.29 31.50
N ILE A 577 -5.27 52.30 31.92
CA ILE A 577 -4.63 51.15 32.56
C ILE A 577 -5.37 50.80 33.85
N GLY A 578 -5.77 49.54 33.98
CA GLY A 578 -6.54 49.05 35.12
C GLY A 578 -5.73 49.02 36.42
N ASP A 579 -6.45 49.13 37.53
CA ASP A 579 -5.88 49.07 38.87
C ASP A 579 -5.18 47.73 39.14
N GLY A 580 -4.12 47.75 39.95
CA GLY A 580 -3.29 46.58 40.23
C GLY A 580 -2.20 46.31 39.20
N THR A 581 -2.09 47.15 38.16
CA THR A 581 -1.07 46.98 37.10
C THR A 581 0.25 47.62 37.52
N TYR A 582 1.34 46.87 37.41
CA TYR A 582 2.69 47.38 37.63
C TYR A 582 3.32 47.79 36.30
N VAL A 583 3.79 49.04 36.22
CA VAL A 583 4.38 49.60 35.01
C VAL A 583 5.72 50.28 35.29
N LYS A 584 6.58 50.36 34.28
CA LYS A 584 7.79 51.19 34.29
C LYS A 584 8.08 51.77 32.91
N SER A 585 8.91 52.81 32.84
CA SER A 585 9.47 53.28 31.57
C SER A 585 10.72 52.45 31.20
N PRO A 586 11.11 52.41 29.91
CA PRO A 586 12.24 51.60 29.45
C PRO A 586 13.54 51.84 30.22
N ASP A 587 13.86 53.11 30.47
CA ASP A 587 15.14 53.54 31.06
C ASP A 587 15.09 53.75 32.57
N SER A 588 13.95 53.48 33.23
CA SER A 588 13.79 53.67 34.67
C SER A 588 13.84 52.37 35.45
N ALA A 589 14.49 52.42 36.61
CA ALA A 589 14.44 51.34 37.60
C ALA A 589 13.18 51.41 38.48
N SER A 590 12.53 52.59 38.57
CA SER A 590 11.32 52.77 39.39
C SER A 590 10.13 52.03 38.78
N VAL A 591 9.49 51.20 39.59
CA VAL A 591 8.25 50.49 39.26
C VAL A 591 7.09 51.26 39.88
N TRP A 592 5.99 51.36 39.16
CA TRP A 592 4.81 52.10 39.58
C TRP A 592 3.59 51.18 39.59
N LEU A 593 2.85 51.18 40.70
CA LEU A 593 1.54 50.53 40.80
C LEU A 593 0.46 51.52 40.35
N ILE A 594 -0.41 51.08 39.44
CA ILE A 594 -1.59 51.84 39.02
C ILE A 594 -2.77 51.53 39.96
N ASN A 595 -3.38 52.55 40.55
CA ASN A 595 -4.57 52.44 41.39
C ASN A 595 -5.42 53.71 41.34
N GLY A 596 -6.73 53.60 41.12
CA GLY A 596 -7.63 54.72 40.94
C GLY A 596 -7.25 55.65 39.78
N GLY A 597 -6.59 55.12 38.74
CA GLY A 597 -6.04 55.91 37.63
C GLY A 597 -4.84 56.80 37.98
N ARG A 598 -4.23 56.60 39.16
CA ARG A 598 -2.98 57.25 39.58
C ARG A 598 -1.86 56.23 39.70
N ARG A 599 -0.61 56.70 39.69
CA ARG A 599 0.58 55.88 39.88
C ARG A 599 1.23 56.15 41.23
N THR A 600 1.59 55.11 41.95
CA THR A 600 2.36 55.16 43.21
C THR A 600 3.65 54.37 43.01
N GLU A 601 4.78 54.92 43.43
CA GLU A 601 6.07 54.22 43.33
C GLU A 601 6.06 53.02 44.28
N GLU A 602 6.50 51.86 43.78
CA GLU A 602 6.43 50.58 44.48
C GLU A 602 7.74 49.81 44.31
N GLN A 603 8.02 48.87 45.22
CA GLN A 603 9.18 47.99 45.09
C GLN A 603 9.02 47.02 43.90
N GLN A 604 10.15 46.51 43.42
CA GLN A 604 10.23 45.65 42.24
C GLN A 604 9.28 44.45 42.32
N HIS A 605 8.42 44.28 41.31
CA HIS A 605 7.47 43.18 41.19
C HIS A 605 7.86 42.26 40.01
N SER A 606 7.39 41.01 40.00
CA SER A 606 7.73 40.06 38.92
C SER A 606 6.99 40.31 37.60
N ASN A 607 5.87 41.05 37.65
CA ASN A 607 4.95 41.25 36.51
C ASN A 607 4.87 42.72 36.08
N VAL A 608 6.02 43.37 35.88
CA VAL A 608 6.06 44.77 35.46
C VAL A 608 5.97 44.87 33.94
N GLN A 609 5.03 45.65 33.43
CA GLN A 609 4.92 45.98 32.01
C GLN A 609 5.76 47.21 31.69
N VAL A 610 6.49 47.20 30.57
CA VAL A 610 7.25 48.37 30.12
C VAL A 610 6.37 49.17 29.16
N ILE A 611 6.16 50.45 29.46
CA ILE A 611 5.35 51.36 28.64
C ILE A 611 6.15 52.59 28.23
N PRO A 612 5.80 53.28 27.13
CA PRO A 612 6.51 54.49 26.72
C PRO A 612 6.54 55.54 27.83
N THR A 613 7.66 56.23 27.99
CA THR A 613 7.86 57.26 29.02
C THR A 613 6.77 58.33 29.01
N ARG A 614 6.28 58.72 27.81
CA ARG A 614 5.16 59.67 27.70
C ARG A 614 3.88 59.15 28.34
N VAL A 615 3.58 57.86 28.18
CA VAL A 615 2.35 57.23 28.68
C VAL A 615 2.45 57.15 30.20
N LEU A 616 3.59 56.70 30.71
CA LEU A 616 3.84 56.69 32.15
C LEU A 616 3.69 58.08 32.77
N ASN A 617 4.24 59.13 32.14
CA ASN A 617 4.17 60.51 32.63
C ASN A 617 2.78 61.16 32.53
N ALA A 618 1.91 60.66 31.65
CA ALA A 618 0.53 61.11 31.56
C ALA A 618 -0.33 60.61 32.73
N ILE A 619 0.11 59.59 33.47
CA ILE A 619 -0.59 59.06 34.64
C ILE A 619 -0.25 59.93 35.87
N PRO A 620 -1.24 60.55 36.53
CA PRO A 620 -0.99 61.39 37.71
C PRO A 620 -0.34 60.62 38.86
N LEU A 621 0.53 61.28 39.64
CA LEU A 621 1.03 60.74 40.89
C LEU A 621 -0.09 60.68 41.94
N SER A 622 -0.07 59.63 42.78
CA SER A 622 -1.06 59.45 43.87
C SER A 622 -1.00 60.55 44.92
#